data_AF-A0AAW9YNP0-F1
#
_entry.id   AF-A0AAW9YNP0-F1
#
_cell.length_a   1.000
_cell.length_b   1.000
_cell.length_c   1.000
_cell.angle_alpha   90.00
_cell.angle_beta   90.00
_cell.angle_gamma   90.00
#
_symmetry.space_group_name_H-M   'P 1'
#
loop_
_entity.id
_entity.type
_entity.pdbx_description
1 polymer ?
#
loop_
_entity_poly.entity_id
_entity_poly.type
_entity_poly.pdbx_seq_one_letter_code
_entity_poly.pdbx_strand_id
1 'polypeptide(L)'
;MSLFAIFIFKIVTRNKYSLASKDFIIYSFFFALMFTWTGFIGQVIWKTAAIQYLWGYVILTTLYYYLIIQNKKFCLMSLIVGLFIGLYNEQFVGVLLVFCLAYFIERKINNKIINKGILFFLTGLWIGGVILIAAPGNYVRLDQMSSDQNISIFSQLLYFIHIFRYNLWPHTMIIVWLFILYFILAITNKKNSKISVLIYSLTLIISIFIMAPLATSYGLQIRLMLIYYIIFFIAVMQPFYNNQSTVVTTIYKAFKKIYIVFLIGLLIIMGIMGDSYYSLYKFNQHRQEIIAESHSRKIENITIPIFELHGETEPYGITFEAITCDSSNVNNKAFAAFYGFKTVKAEDC
;
A
#
# COMPACT_ATOMS: atom_id res chain seq x y z
N MET A 1 1.51 7.61 10.42
CA MET A 1 2.70 6.97 9.80
C MET A 1 3.68 6.39 10.82
N SER A 2 4.08 7.13 11.87
CA SER A 2 5.08 6.66 12.85
C SER A 2 4.67 5.38 13.58
N LEU A 3 3.42 5.29 14.07
CA LEU A 3 2.92 4.06 14.71
C LEU A 3 2.97 2.84 13.76
N PHE A 4 2.59 3.05 12.50
CA PHE A 4 2.60 2.02 11.47
C PHE A 4 4.01 1.44 11.27
N ALA A 5 5.00 2.30 11.07
CA ALA A 5 6.41 1.90 10.93
C ALA A 5 6.92 1.19 12.20
N ILE A 6 6.58 1.70 13.39
CA ILE A 6 6.97 1.09 14.66
C ILE A 6 6.39 -0.33 14.80
N PHE A 7 5.10 -0.54 14.53
CA PHE A 7 4.49 -1.86 14.65
C PHE A 7 5.04 -2.84 13.62
N ILE A 8 5.29 -2.41 12.38
CA ILE A 8 5.97 -3.25 11.39
C ILE A 8 7.37 -3.62 11.86
N PHE A 9 8.16 -2.67 12.38
CA PHE A 9 9.47 -2.97 12.96
C PHE A 9 9.38 -4.04 14.05
N LYS A 10 8.42 -3.89 14.97
CA LYS A 10 8.18 -4.85 16.06
C LYS A 10 7.74 -6.22 15.54
N ILE A 11 6.97 -6.28 14.45
CA ILE A 11 6.59 -7.51 13.75
C ILE A 11 7.81 -8.20 13.15
N VAL A 12 8.55 -7.50 12.28
CA VAL A 12 9.64 -8.11 11.50
C VAL A 12 10.80 -8.55 12.39
N THR A 13 11.06 -7.81 13.48
CA THR A 13 12.11 -8.14 14.46
C THR A 13 11.64 -9.07 15.58
N ARG A 14 10.33 -9.34 15.70
CA ARG A 14 9.73 -10.07 16.83
C ARG A 14 10.16 -9.53 18.20
N ASN A 15 10.16 -8.20 18.34
CA ASN A 15 10.58 -7.48 19.55
C ASN A 15 12.04 -7.67 20.00
N LYS A 16 12.91 -8.26 19.17
CA LYS A 16 14.32 -8.47 19.55
C LYS A 16 15.11 -7.18 19.75
N TYR A 17 14.72 -6.09 19.08
CA TYR A 17 15.51 -4.85 19.03
C TYR A 17 14.71 -3.64 19.55
N SER A 18 15.44 -2.68 20.13
CA SER A 18 14.89 -1.40 20.59
C SER A 18 14.78 -0.38 19.45
N LEU A 19 14.00 0.68 19.65
CA LEU A 19 13.86 1.76 18.65
C LEU A 19 15.11 2.62 18.52
N ALA A 20 15.97 2.65 19.55
CA ALA A 20 17.26 3.36 19.53
C ALA A 20 18.40 2.52 18.92
N SER A 21 18.09 1.36 18.33
CA SER A 21 19.11 0.43 17.82
C SER A 21 19.54 0.75 16.38
N LYS A 22 20.73 0.28 16.01
CA LYS A 22 21.20 0.26 14.61
C LYS A 22 20.23 -0.48 13.68
N ASP A 23 19.53 -1.48 14.21
CA ASP A 23 18.53 -2.25 13.49
C ASP A 23 17.33 -1.39 13.08
N PHE A 24 16.92 -0.47 13.95
CA PHE A 24 15.84 0.46 13.61
C PHE A 24 16.23 1.43 12.48
N ILE A 25 17.50 1.87 12.44
CA ILE A 25 18.03 2.72 11.36
C ILE A 25 18.01 1.96 10.03
N ILE A 26 18.55 0.75 9.99
CA ILE A 26 18.58 -0.08 8.77
C ILE A 26 17.17 -0.38 8.29
N TYR A 27 16.28 -0.77 9.21
CA TYR A 27 14.86 -0.94 8.92
C TYR A 27 14.22 0.32 8.34
N SER A 28 14.41 1.47 8.98
CA SER A 28 13.79 2.73 8.58
C SER A 28 14.26 3.18 7.21
N PHE A 29 15.54 2.96 6.89
CA PHE A 29 16.06 3.20 5.55
C PHE A 29 15.32 2.35 4.50
N PHE A 30 15.24 1.03 4.66
CA PHE A 30 14.56 0.18 3.68
C PHE A 30 13.06 0.45 3.61
N PHE A 31 12.44 0.77 4.75
CA PHE A 31 11.05 1.20 4.81
C PHE A 31 10.83 2.48 3.99
N ALA A 32 11.63 3.52 4.25
CA ALA A 32 11.54 4.79 3.54
C ALA A 32 11.84 4.58 2.05
N LEU A 33 12.94 3.92 1.71
CA LEU A 33 13.33 3.62 0.33
C LEU A 33 12.19 2.94 -0.44
N MET A 34 11.63 1.86 0.09
CA MET A 34 10.57 1.12 -0.60
C MET A 34 9.28 1.93 -0.74
N PHE A 35 8.83 2.60 0.33
CA PHE A 35 7.56 3.33 0.29
C PHE A 35 7.65 4.68 -0.43
N THR A 36 8.85 5.28 -0.52
CA THR A 36 9.10 6.45 -1.35
C THR A 36 9.17 6.03 -2.82
N TRP A 37 9.90 4.96 -3.13
CA TRP A 37 10.01 4.40 -4.49
C TRP A 37 8.64 3.97 -5.04
N THR A 38 7.76 3.40 -4.22
CA THR A 38 6.41 2.97 -4.67
C THR A 38 5.37 4.10 -4.75
N GLY A 39 5.75 5.35 -4.43
CA GLY A 39 4.81 6.46 -4.34
C GLY A 39 3.85 6.40 -3.14
N PHE A 40 3.97 5.38 -2.28
CA PHE A 40 3.12 5.18 -1.11
C PHE A 40 3.12 6.41 -0.21
N ILE A 41 4.30 6.93 0.11
CA ILE A 41 4.39 8.05 1.05
C ILE A 41 3.84 9.32 0.42
N GLY A 42 4.08 9.56 -0.88
CA GLY A 42 3.50 10.67 -1.63
C GLY A 42 1.97 10.65 -1.60
N GLN A 43 1.36 9.49 -1.86
CA GLN A 43 -0.10 9.35 -1.79
C GLN A 43 -0.63 9.56 -0.38
N VAL A 44 -0.03 8.94 0.64
CA VAL A 44 -0.47 9.00 2.04
C VAL A 44 -0.40 10.40 2.64
N ILE A 45 0.61 11.18 2.26
CA ILE A 45 0.79 12.54 2.76
C ILE A 45 -0.14 13.53 2.04
N TRP A 46 -0.39 13.34 0.74
CA TRP A 46 -1.09 14.34 -0.07
C TRP A 46 -2.59 14.10 -0.24
N LYS A 47 -3.01 12.88 -0.56
CA LYS A 47 -4.44 12.60 -0.72
C LYS A 47 -5.03 12.42 0.68
N THR A 48 -5.95 13.29 1.10
CA THR A 48 -6.78 13.08 2.31
C THR A 48 -7.47 11.71 2.28
N ALA A 49 -7.78 11.22 1.08
CA ALA A 49 -8.24 9.86 0.83
C ALA A 49 -7.21 8.78 1.22
N ALA A 50 -5.91 9.03 1.17
CA ALA A 50 -4.89 8.06 1.59
C ALA A 50 -4.71 7.98 3.11
N ILE A 51 -5.12 9.01 3.87
CA ILE A 51 -5.33 8.91 5.32
C ILE A 51 -6.47 7.91 5.61
N GLN A 52 -7.51 7.86 4.76
CA GLN A 52 -8.57 6.85 4.82
C GLN A 52 -7.99 5.42 4.65
N TYR A 53 -6.92 5.23 3.88
CA TYR A 53 -6.25 3.93 3.72
C TYR A 53 -5.24 3.61 4.82
N LEU A 54 -4.61 4.62 5.41
CA LEU A 54 -3.59 4.38 6.43
C LEU A 54 -4.14 3.81 7.75
N TRP A 55 -5.32 4.25 8.21
CA TRP A 55 -5.85 3.80 9.51
C TRP A 55 -6.17 2.30 9.50
N GLY A 56 -6.70 1.76 8.40
CA GLY A 56 -6.95 0.33 8.25
C GLY A 56 -5.67 -0.49 8.37
N TYR A 57 -4.58 -0.03 7.73
CA TYR A 57 -3.27 -0.68 7.85
C TYR A 57 -2.68 -0.60 9.27
N VAL A 58 -2.83 0.53 9.95
CA VAL A 58 -2.37 0.70 11.35
C VAL A 58 -3.09 -0.29 12.27
N ILE A 59 -4.43 -0.36 12.18
CA ILE A 59 -5.22 -1.27 13.01
C ILE A 59 -4.86 -2.72 12.70
N LEU A 60 -4.79 -3.09 11.42
CA LEU A 60 -4.46 -4.45 10.99
C LEU A 60 -3.06 -4.88 11.44
N THR A 61 -2.04 -4.04 11.26
CA THR A 61 -0.67 -4.35 11.71
C THR A 61 -0.58 -4.43 13.23
N THR A 62 -1.27 -3.55 13.96
CA THR A 62 -1.35 -3.61 15.42
C THR A 62 -2.02 -4.91 15.89
N LEU A 63 -3.14 -5.29 15.28
CA LEU A 63 -3.83 -6.54 15.61
C LEU A 63 -2.95 -7.75 15.27
N TYR A 64 -2.33 -7.77 14.08
CA TYR A 64 -1.39 -8.83 13.68
C TYR A 64 -0.27 -8.99 14.70
N TYR A 65 0.34 -7.88 15.14
CA TYR A 65 1.36 -7.89 16.17
C TYR A 65 0.86 -8.58 17.45
N TYR A 66 -0.32 -8.21 17.96
CA TYR A 66 -0.84 -8.82 19.18
C TYR A 66 -1.24 -10.29 19.02
N LEU A 67 -1.89 -10.65 17.91
CA LEU A 67 -2.39 -12.01 17.69
C LEU A 67 -1.28 -13.00 17.29
N ILE A 68 -0.35 -12.59 16.43
CA ILE A 68 0.65 -13.49 15.85
C ILE A 68 1.98 -13.43 16.60
N ILE A 69 2.45 -12.23 16.92
CA ILE A 69 3.78 -12.03 17.54
C ILE A 69 3.72 -12.21 19.05
N GLN A 70 2.72 -11.60 19.69
CA GLN A 70 2.50 -11.70 21.15
C GLN A 70 1.58 -12.87 21.54
N ASN A 71 0.98 -13.56 20.57
CA ASN A 71 0.07 -14.70 20.79
C ASN A 71 -1.09 -14.42 21.76
N LYS A 72 -1.54 -13.15 21.84
CA LYS A 72 -2.68 -12.73 22.66
C LYS A 72 -4.00 -13.12 21.98
N LYS A 73 -5.04 -13.35 22.78
CA LYS A 73 -6.36 -13.85 22.33
C LYS A 73 -7.44 -12.78 22.51
N PHE A 74 -7.34 -11.67 21.80
CA PHE A 74 -8.32 -10.57 21.90
C PHE A 74 -9.55 -10.82 21.02
N CYS A 75 -10.39 -11.80 21.37
CA CYS A 75 -11.49 -12.25 20.50
C CYS A 75 -12.48 -11.13 20.11
N LEU A 76 -12.95 -10.32 21.06
CA LEU A 76 -13.90 -9.24 20.77
C LEU A 76 -13.29 -8.15 19.88
N MET A 77 -12.09 -7.68 20.22
CA MET A 77 -11.38 -6.70 19.42
C MET A 77 -11.07 -7.24 18.01
N SER A 78 -10.65 -8.50 17.91
CA SER A 78 -10.45 -9.17 16.63
C SER A 78 -11.71 -9.18 15.77
N LEU A 79 -12.87 -9.49 16.36
CA LEU A 79 -14.15 -9.50 15.64
C LEU A 79 -14.51 -8.11 15.12
N ILE A 80 -14.41 -7.09 15.97
CA ILE A 80 -14.71 -5.69 15.62
C ILE A 80 -13.76 -5.22 14.51
N VAL A 81 -12.46 -5.43 14.67
CA VAL A 81 -11.47 -5.07 13.66
C VAL A 81 -11.71 -5.84 12.36
N GLY A 82 -12.01 -7.13 12.44
CA GLY A 82 -12.39 -7.94 11.28
C GLY A 82 -13.56 -7.34 10.53
N LEU A 83 -14.63 -6.96 11.23
CA LEU A 83 -15.81 -6.31 10.65
C LEU A 83 -15.46 -5.00 9.95
N PHE A 84 -14.72 -4.11 10.61
CA PHE A 84 -14.30 -2.83 10.02
C PHE A 84 -13.44 -3.02 8.78
N ILE A 85 -12.48 -3.95 8.82
CA ILE A 85 -11.63 -4.26 7.66
C ILE A 85 -12.44 -4.95 6.56
N GLY A 86 -13.46 -5.73 6.91
CA GLY A 86 -14.36 -6.36 5.95
C GLY A 86 -15.20 -5.35 5.16
N LEU A 87 -15.63 -4.28 5.83
CA LEU A 87 -16.34 -3.14 5.22
C LEU A 87 -15.42 -2.17 4.48
N TYR A 88 -14.11 -2.38 4.59
CA TYR A 88 -13.11 -1.39 4.18
C TYR A 88 -12.91 -1.35 2.67
N ASN A 89 -12.64 -2.53 2.08
CA ASN A 89 -12.36 -2.69 0.66
C ASN A 89 -12.44 -4.18 0.28
N GLU A 90 -13.03 -4.49 -0.89
CA GLU A 90 -13.23 -5.85 -1.39
C GLU A 90 -11.89 -6.59 -1.58
N GLN A 91 -10.85 -5.86 -2.01
CA GLN A 91 -9.51 -6.40 -2.19
C GLN A 91 -8.87 -6.81 -0.85
N PHE A 92 -9.09 -6.02 0.20
CA PHE A 92 -8.61 -6.36 1.54
C PHE A 92 -9.25 -7.64 2.05
N VAL A 93 -10.57 -7.79 1.83
CA VAL A 93 -11.29 -9.02 2.16
C VAL A 93 -10.66 -10.21 1.46
N GLY A 94 -10.51 -10.14 0.13
CA GLY A 94 -9.93 -11.23 -0.65
C GLY A 94 -8.51 -11.61 -0.19
N VAL A 95 -7.62 -10.63 -0.07
CA VAL A 95 -6.22 -10.86 0.33
C VAL A 95 -6.16 -11.46 1.74
N LEU A 96 -6.86 -10.87 2.71
CA LEU A 96 -6.78 -11.31 4.11
C LEU A 96 -7.44 -12.67 4.33
N LEU A 97 -8.49 -12.99 3.57
CA LEU A 97 -9.11 -14.31 3.58
C LEU A 97 -8.11 -15.38 3.15
N VAL A 98 -7.39 -15.16 2.04
CA VAL A 98 -6.36 -16.10 1.56
C VAL A 98 -5.23 -16.26 2.58
N PHE A 99 -4.80 -15.18 3.24
CA PHE A 99 -3.81 -15.24 4.33
C PHE A 99 -4.33 -15.98 5.58
N CYS A 100 -5.59 -15.80 5.97
CA CYS A 100 -6.20 -16.53 7.07
C CYS A 100 -6.30 -18.03 6.77
N LEU A 101 -6.70 -18.40 5.55
CA LEU A 101 -6.72 -19.80 5.10
C LEU A 101 -5.32 -20.41 5.14
N ALA A 102 -4.33 -19.72 4.59
CA ALA A 102 -2.94 -20.15 4.62
C ALA A 102 -2.43 -20.38 6.05
N TYR A 103 -2.76 -19.47 6.98
CA TYR A 103 -2.45 -19.61 8.39
C TYR A 103 -3.08 -20.87 8.99
N PHE A 104 -4.36 -21.15 8.75
CA PHE A 104 -5.01 -22.36 9.29
C PHE A 104 -4.46 -23.65 8.69
N ILE A 105 -4.21 -23.68 7.38
CA ILE A 105 -3.59 -24.81 6.70
C ILE A 105 -2.20 -25.07 7.28
N GLU A 106 -1.36 -24.03 7.41
CA GLU A 106 -0.02 -24.15 7.99
C GLU A 106 -0.05 -24.65 9.43
N ARG A 107 -0.97 -24.13 10.26
CA ARG A 107 -1.10 -24.54 11.66
C ARG A 107 -1.58 -25.97 11.78
N LYS A 108 -2.55 -26.38 10.97
CA LYS A 108 -3.08 -27.75 10.95
C LYS A 108 -2.01 -28.75 10.52
N ILE A 109 -1.28 -28.49 9.43
CA ILE A 109 -0.24 -29.39 8.93
C ILE A 109 0.92 -29.53 9.92
N ASN A 110 1.31 -28.43 10.58
CA ASN A 110 2.41 -28.46 11.55
C ASN A 110 1.95 -28.77 13.00
N ASN A 111 0.71 -29.22 13.21
CA ASN A 111 0.13 -29.52 14.54
C ASN A 111 0.31 -28.39 15.57
N LYS A 112 0.22 -27.14 15.12
CA LYS A 112 0.35 -25.96 15.98
C LYS A 112 -1.02 -25.46 16.40
N ILE A 113 -1.09 -24.94 17.63
CA ILE A 113 -2.31 -24.33 18.16
C ILE A 113 -2.71 -23.12 17.31
N ILE A 114 -3.99 -23.06 16.94
CA ILE A 114 -4.64 -21.95 16.25
C ILE A 114 -5.01 -20.87 17.27
N ASN A 115 -4.61 -19.62 17.02
CA ASN A 115 -5.03 -18.52 17.86
C ASN A 115 -6.52 -18.21 17.61
N LYS A 116 -7.36 -18.37 18.65
CA LYS A 116 -8.80 -18.08 18.60
C LYS A 116 -9.09 -16.65 18.11
N GLY A 117 -8.23 -15.67 18.42
CA GLY A 117 -8.41 -14.29 17.95
C GLY A 117 -8.39 -14.17 16.42
N ILE A 118 -7.70 -15.06 15.70
CA ILE A 118 -7.69 -15.06 14.23
C ILE A 118 -9.00 -15.64 13.67
N LEU A 119 -9.59 -16.61 14.37
CA LEU A 119 -10.90 -17.14 14.01
C LEU A 119 -11.97 -16.05 14.11
N PHE A 120 -12.00 -15.31 15.23
CA PHE A 120 -12.92 -14.18 15.41
C PHE A 120 -12.68 -13.06 14.39
N PHE A 121 -11.40 -12.77 14.09
CA PHE A 121 -11.06 -11.81 13.03
C PHE A 121 -11.62 -12.25 11.68
N LEU A 122 -11.44 -13.53 11.30
CA LEU A 122 -11.97 -14.06 10.06
C LEU A 122 -13.50 -14.00 10.02
N THR A 123 -14.19 -14.34 11.12
CA THR A 123 -15.65 -14.22 11.21
C THR A 123 -16.11 -12.78 10.96
N GLY A 124 -15.47 -11.80 11.61
CA GLY A 124 -15.77 -10.39 11.39
C GLY A 124 -15.51 -9.96 9.95
N LEU A 125 -14.36 -10.37 9.39
CA LEU A 125 -13.96 -10.08 8.01
C LEU A 125 -15.00 -10.60 7.01
N TRP A 126 -15.50 -11.82 7.20
CA TRP A 126 -16.55 -12.40 6.36
C TRP A 126 -17.85 -11.64 6.45
N ILE A 127 -18.33 -11.33 7.67
CA ILE A 127 -19.58 -10.57 7.85
C ILE A 127 -19.47 -9.21 7.18
N GLY A 128 -18.37 -8.47 7.42
CA GLY A 128 -18.13 -7.17 6.81
C GLY A 128 -18.01 -7.25 5.29
N GLY A 129 -17.29 -8.26 4.78
CA GLY A 129 -17.15 -8.48 3.34
C GLY A 129 -18.47 -8.79 2.64
N VAL A 130 -19.34 -9.60 3.25
CA VAL A 130 -20.69 -9.87 2.71
C VAL A 130 -21.53 -8.60 2.66
N ILE A 131 -21.51 -7.78 3.73
CA ILE A 131 -22.21 -6.50 3.76
C ILE A 131 -21.68 -5.57 2.67
N LEU A 132 -20.36 -5.50 2.50
CA LEU A 132 -19.72 -4.67 1.48
C LEU A 132 -20.13 -5.10 0.06
N ILE A 133 -20.07 -6.40 -0.23
CA ILE A 133 -20.48 -6.95 -1.53
C ILE A 133 -21.96 -6.67 -1.80
N ALA A 134 -22.82 -6.79 -0.78
CA ALA A 134 -24.25 -6.53 -0.88
C ALA A 134 -24.62 -5.02 -0.88
N ALA A 135 -23.64 -4.12 -0.79
CA ALA A 135 -23.93 -2.69 -0.74
C ALA A 135 -24.48 -2.18 -2.09
N PRO A 136 -25.54 -1.34 -2.10
CA PRO A 136 -26.20 -0.87 -3.33
C PRO A 136 -25.24 -0.14 -4.28
N GLY A 137 -24.27 0.59 -3.74
CA GLY A 137 -23.25 1.28 -4.55
C GLY A 137 -22.38 0.33 -5.40
N ASN A 138 -22.20 -0.92 -4.97
CA ASN A 138 -21.45 -1.91 -5.74
C ASN A 138 -22.28 -2.48 -6.90
N TYR A 139 -23.60 -2.60 -6.74
CA TYR A 139 -24.50 -2.98 -7.83
C TYR A 139 -24.61 -1.89 -8.90
N VAL A 140 -24.73 -0.61 -8.50
CA VAL A 140 -24.75 0.51 -9.47
C VAL A 140 -23.45 0.58 -10.28
N ARG A 141 -22.30 0.28 -9.67
CA ARG A 141 -21.02 0.19 -10.37
C ARG A 141 -20.96 -1.00 -11.33
N LEU A 142 -21.53 -2.13 -10.93
CA LEU A 142 -21.64 -3.31 -11.80
C LEU A 142 -22.50 -2.98 -13.03
N ASP A 143 -23.61 -2.26 -12.85
CA ASP A 143 -24.52 -1.86 -13.93
C ASP A 143 -23.88 -0.84 -14.90
N GLN A 144 -22.99 0.02 -14.40
CA GLN A 144 -22.20 0.93 -15.24
C GLN A 144 -21.07 0.22 -16.00
N MET A 145 -20.62 -0.94 -15.52
CA MET A 145 -19.59 -1.76 -16.15
C MET A 145 -20.17 -2.85 -17.08
N SER A 146 -21.47 -3.11 -17.03
CA SER A 146 -22.13 -4.25 -17.69
C SER A 146 -22.59 -3.99 -19.13
N SER A 147 -22.43 -2.78 -19.66
CA SER A 147 -22.91 -2.44 -21.02
C SER A 147 -22.16 -3.16 -22.14
N ASP A 148 -20.97 -3.69 -21.86
CA ASP A 148 -20.26 -4.65 -22.71
C ASP A 148 -19.37 -5.46 -21.77
N GLN A 149 -19.64 -6.76 -21.55
CA GLN A 149 -18.63 -7.83 -21.38
C GLN A 149 -19.04 -9.02 -20.49
N ASN A 150 -19.38 -10.15 -21.14
CA ASN A 150 -19.06 -11.48 -20.61
C ASN A 150 -17.54 -11.74 -20.75
N ILE A 151 -16.67 -10.96 -20.07
CA ILE A 151 -15.23 -11.29 -20.06
C ILE A 151 -15.05 -12.56 -19.22
N SER A 152 -14.55 -13.62 -19.84
CA SER A 152 -14.15 -14.83 -19.14
C SER A 152 -13.07 -14.54 -18.07
N ILE A 153 -13.06 -15.29 -16.97
CA ILE A 153 -12.00 -15.18 -15.93
C ILE A 153 -10.59 -15.30 -16.55
N PHE A 154 -10.46 -16.15 -17.57
CA PHE A 154 -9.19 -16.35 -18.28
C PHE A 154 -8.74 -15.10 -19.04
N SER A 155 -9.65 -14.40 -19.73
CA SER A 155 -9.34 -13.14 -20.39
C SER A 155 -9.02 -12.01 -19.42
N GLN A 156 -9.67 -11.96 -18.24
CA GLN A 156 -9.27 -11.02 -17.17
C GLN A 156 -7.86 -11.31 -16.67
N LEU A 157 -7.50 -12.59 -16.54
CA LEU A 157 -6.16 -13.00 -16.12
C LEU A 157 -5.09 -12.62 -17.16
N LEU A 158 -5.35 -12.87 -18.44
CA LEU A 158 -4.44 -12.47 -19.52
C LEU A 158 -4.29 -10.96 -19.60
N TYR A 159 -5.40 -10.21 -19.48
CA TYR A 159 -5.39 -8.76 -19.43
C TYR A 159 -4.60 -8.25 -18.23
N PHE A 160 -4.79 -8.86 -17.05
CA PHE A 160 -4.01 -8.55 -15.87
C PHE A 160 -2.51 -8.79 -16.07
N ILE A 161 -2.10 -9.91 -16.67
CA ILE A 161 -0.69 -10.19 -16.97
C ILE A 161 -0.13 -9.15 -17.95
N HIS A 162 -0.91 -8.78 -18.98
CA HIS A 162 -0.55 -7.76 -19.93
C HIS A 162 -0.35 -6.40 -19.24
N ILE A 163 -1.36 -5.93 -18.50
CA ILE A 163 -1.27 -4.72 -17.68
C ILE A 163 -0.08 -4.81 -16.72
N PHE A 164 0.09 -5.89 -15.98
CA PHE A 164 1.14 -6.01 -14.98
C PHE A 164 2.54 -5.90 -15.61
N ARG A 165 2.71 -6.39 -16.84
CA ARG A 165 3.95 -6.31 -17.61
C ARG A 165 4.17 -4.96 -18.29
N TYR A 166 3.11 -4.35 -18.82
CA TYR A 166 3.20 -3.21 -19.73
C TYR A 166 2.68 -1.89 -19.16
N ASN A 167 2.03 -1.88 -17.98
CA ASN A 167 1.64 -0.62 -17.37
C ASN A 167 2.87 0.22 -17.04
N LEU A 168 2.84 1.44 -17.56
CA LEU A 168 3.79 2.52 -17.37
C LEU A 168 3.88 3.04 -15.93
N TRP A 169 3.06 2.53 -15.01
CA TRP A 169 3.09 3.00 -13.64
C TRP A 169 4.35 2.48 -12.94
N PRO A 170 5.24 3.38 -12.52
CA PRO A 170 6.58 2.99 -12.19
C PRO A 170 6.52 2.07 -10.96
N HIS A 171 7.11 0.88 -11.13
CA HIS A 171 7.52 -0.02 -10.05
C HIS A 171 6.52 -1.09 -9.54
N THR A 172 5.49 -1.48 -10.30
CA THR A 172 4.69 -2.71 -9.98
C THR A 172 5.56 -3.97 -9.91
N MET A 173 6.60 -4.04 -10.75
CA MET A 173 7.63 -5.09 -10.77
C MET A 173 8.40 -5.24 -9.47
N ILE A 174 8.41 -4.25 -8.57
CA ILE A 174 9.05 -4.38 -7.26
C ILE A 174 8.48 -5.55 -6.46
N ILE A 175 7.19 -5.87 -6.65
CA ILE A 175 6.54 -7.00 -5.98
C ILE A 175 7.18 -8.33 -6.41
N VAL A 176 7.56 -8.47 -7.68
CA VAL A 176 8.25 -9.66 -8.19
C VAL A 176 9.63 -9.79 -7.54
N TRP A 177 10.38 -8.68 -7.46
CA TRP A 177 11.68 -8.68 -6.77
C TRP A 177 11.56 -8.99 -5.28
N LEU A 178 10.56 -8.42 -4.60
CA LEU A 178 10.28 -8.71 -3.19
C LEU A 178 9.84 -10.17 -3.01
N PHE A 179 9.09 -10.74 -3.95
CA PHE A 179 8.71 -12.16 -3.92
C PHE A 179 9.95 -13.06 -4.02
N ILE A 180 10.82 -12.82 -5.00
CA ILE A 180 12.06 -13.58 -5.21
C ILE A 180 12.93 -13.50 -3.95
N LEU A 181 13.12 -12.29 -3.41
CA LEU A 181 13.91 -12.07 -2.21
C LEU A 181 13.30 -12.77 -0.99
N TYR A 182 11.98 -12.68 -0.81
CA TYR A 182 11.26 -13.43 0.22
C TYR A 182 11.52 -14.93 0.09
N PHE A 183 11.34 -15.49 -1.12
CA PHE A 183 11.49 -16.92 -1.36
C PHE A 183 12.90 -17.40 -1.01
N ILE A 184 13.93 -16.68 -1.48
CA ILE A 184 15.34 -16.96 -1.17
C ILE A 184 15.59 -16.88 0.35
N LEU A 185 15.12 -15.84 1.03
CA LEU A 185 15.32 -15.69 2.47
C LEU A 185 14.54 -16.76 3.27
N ALA A 186 13.35 -17.13 2.82
CA ALA A 186 12.50 -18.10 3.49
C ALA A 186 13.03 -19.52 3.36
N ILE A 187 13.51 -19.92 2.18
CA ILE A 187 14.06 -21.26 1.92
C ILE A 187 15.44 -21.48 2.54
N THR A 188 16.25 -20.42 2.64
CA THR A 188 17.56 -20.48 3.30
C THR A 188 17.48 -20.51 4.82
N ASN A 189 16.33 -20.13 5.39
CA ASN A 189 16.14 -20.11 6.84
C ASN A 189 15.80 -21.50 7.38
N LYS A 190 16.78 -22.13 8.05
CA LYS A 190 16.64 -23.47 8.66
C LYS A 190 15.51 -23.60 9.68
N LYS A 191 15.04 -22.49 10.27
CA LYS A 191 13.93 -22.50 11.24
C LYS A 191 12.56 -22.73 10.57
N ASN A 192 12.44 -22.46 9.29
CA ASN A 192 11.18 -22.60 8.57
C ASN A 192 11.03 -24.03 8.06
N SER A 193 9.85 -24.63 8.23
CA SER A 193 9.55 -25.88 7.53
C SER A 193 9.32 -25.59 6.05
N LYS A 194 9.83 -26.48 5.18
CA LYS A 194 9.69 -26.34 3.72
C LYS A 194 8.23 -26.22 3.29
N ILE A 195 7.33 -26.94 3.98
CA ILE A 195 5.89 -26.89 3.73
C ILE A 195 5.32 -25.50 4.06
N SER A 196 5.70 -24.90 5.20
CA SER A 196 5.25 -23.53 5.52
C SER A 196 5.76 -22.51 4.50
N VAL A 197 7.00 -22.65 4.02
CA VAL A 197 7.53 -21.78 2.95
C VAL A 197 6.70 -21.92 1.67
N LEU A 198 6.37 -23.14 1.26
CA LEU A 198 5.54 -23.40 0.08
C LEU A 198 4.14 -22.77 0.22
N ILE A 199 3.47 -23.01 1.36
CA ILE A 199 2.13 -22.46 1.63
C ILE A 199 2.15 -20.93 1.52
N TYR A 200 3.04 -20.25 2.23
CA TYR A 200 3.07 -18.78 2.20
C TYR A 200 3.57 -18.21 0.85
N SER A 201 4.42 -18.93 0.12
CA SER A 201 4.83 -18.52 -1.24
C SER A 201 3.65 -18.58 -2.22
N LEU A 202 2.89 -19.69 -2.19
CA LEU A 202 1.68 -19.83 -2.99
C LEU A 202 0.63 -18.79 -2.60
N THR A 203 0.48 -18.53 -1.30
CA THR A 203 -0.40 -17.47 -0.77
C THR A 203 -0.07 -16.10 -1.36
N LEU A 204 1.22 -15.72 -1.39
CA LEU A 204 1.66 -14.45 -1.96
C LEU A 204 1.36 -14.37 -3.46
N ILE A 205 1.61 -15.45 -4.22
CA ILE A 205 1.29 -15.53 -5.65
C ILE A 205 -0.21 -15.37 -5.87
N ILE A 206 -1.04 -16.16 -5.17
CA ILE A 206 -2.51 -16.09 -5.28
C ILE A 206 -3.00 -14.68 -4.93
N SER A 207 -2.42 -14.04 -3.91
CA SER A 207 -2.84 -12.70 -3.49
C SER A 207 -2.67 -11.64 -4.58
N ILE A 208 -1.65 -11.76 -5.44
CA ILE A 208 -1.44 -10.85 -6.57
C ILE A 208 -2.60 -10.98 -7.57
N PHE A 209 -3.07 -12.21 -7.82
CA PHE A 209 -4.15 -12.47 -8.78
C PHE A 209 -5.54 -12.01 -8.29
N ILE A 210 -5.72 -11.76 -7.00
CA ILE A 210 -6.96 -11.14 -6.46
C ILE A 210 -7.18 -9.75 -7.07
N MET A 211 -6.11 -9.10 -7.54
CA MET A 211 -6.19 -7.80 -8.20
C MET A 211 -6.68 -7.88 -9.65
N ALA A 212 -6.70 -9.04 -10.29
CA ALA A 212 -7.00 -9.16 -11.73
C ALA A 212 -8.37 -8.58 -12.14
N PRO A 213 -9.48 -8.83 -11.40
CA PRO A 213 -10.77 -8.20 -11.72
C PRO A 213 -10.72 -6.67 -11.55
N LEU A 214 -10.02 -6.19 -10.51
CA LEU A 214 -9.95 -4.77 -10.16
C LEU A 214 -9.07 -3.97 -11.13
N ALA A 215 -7.99 -4.58 -11.62
CA ALA A 215 -7.13 -3.99 -12.64
C ALA A 215 -7.91 -3.74 -13.94
N THR A 216 -8.89 -4.60 -14.23
CA THR A 216 -9.78 -4.47 -15.39
C THR A 216 -10.78 -3.34 -15.21
N SER A 217 -11.36 -3.21 -14.01
CA SER A 217 -12.40 -2.22 -13.71
C SER A 217 -11.88 -0.80 -13.43
N TYR A 218 -10.70 -0.65 -12.83
CA TYR A 218 -10.21 0.64 -12.31
C TYR A 218 -8.79 1.00 -12.77
N GLY A 219 -8.14 0.13 -13.55
CA GLY A 219 -6.71 0.19 -13.79
C GLY A 219 -5.88 -0.15 -12.55
N LEU A 220 -4.55 -0.18 -12.69
CA LEU A 220 -3.64 -0.34 -11.55
C LEU A 220 -3.38 1.01 -10.89
N GLN A 221 -4.23 1.36 -9.92
CA GLN A 221 -4.04 2.56 -9.11
C GLN A 221 -3.16 2.26 -7.88
N ILE A 222 -2.23 3.15 -7.50
CA ILE A 222 -1.34 2.92 -6.34
C ILE A 222 -2.13 2.55 -5.09
N ARG A 223 -3.29 3.20 -4.86
CA ARG A 223 -4.11 2.98 -3.66
C ARG A 223 -4.49 1.51 -3.48
N LEU A 224 -4.66 0.77 -4.58
CA LEU A 224 -4.96 -0.67 -4.58
C LEU A 224 -3.69 -1.51 -4.34
N MET A 225 -2.53 -0.99 -4.75
CA MET A 225 -1.23 -1.66 -4.59
C MET A 225 -0.65 -1.59 -3.16
N LEU A 226 -1.08 -0.60 -2.36
CA LEU A 226 -0.56 -0.31 -1.02
C LEU A 226 -0.53 -1.56 -0.11
N ILE A 227 -1.59 -2.38 -0.12
CA ILE A 227 -1.68 -3.59 0.72
C ILE A 227 -0.58 -4.60 0.38
N TYR A 228 -0.28 -4.76 -0.91
CA TYR A 228 0.76 -5.69 -1.36
C TYR A 228 2.13 -5.21 -0.94
N TYR A 229 2.45 -3.92 -1.13
CA TYR A 229 3.75 -3.39 -0.70
C TYR A 229 4.00 -3.65 0.79
N ILE A 230 2.98 -3.47 1.64
CA ILE A 230 3.08 -3.74 3.08
C ILE A 230 3.31 -5.22 3.37
N ILE A 231 2.50 -6.10 2.77
CA ILE A 231 2.58 -7.55 2.99
C ILE A 231 3.93 -8.10 2.50
N PHE A 232 4.34 -7.74 1.29
CA PHE A 232 5.61 -8.18 0.71
C PHE A 232 6.82 -7.63 1.47
N PHE A 233 6.75 -6.39 1.94
CA PHE A 233 7.79 -5.83 2.81
C PHE A 233 7.93 -6.61 4.12
N ILE A 234 6.82 -6.90 4.80
CA ILE A 234 6.84 -7.75 6.01
C ILE A 234 7.38 -9.14 5.67
N ALA A 235 6.93 -9.73 4.57
CA ALA A 235 7.35 -11.05 4.11
C ALA A 235 8.86 -11.12 3.87
N VAL A 236 9.50 -10.09 3.32
CA VAL A 236 10.96 -10.02 3.13
C VAL A 236 11.70 -9.73 4.44
N MET A 237 11.28 -8.69 5.15
CA MET A 237 12.03 -8.15 6.29
C MET A 237 12.00 -9.08 7.50
N GLN A 238 10.91 -9.83 7.70
CA GLN A 238 10.80 -10.75 8.83
C GLN A 238 11.81 -11.91 8.75
N PRO A 239 11.93 -12.66 7.63
CA PRO A 239 13.02 -13.60 7.43
C PRO A 239 14.39 -12.95 7.47
N PHE A 240 14.60 -11.75 6.92
CA PHE A 240 15.90 -11.07 6.96
C PHE A 240 16.45 -10.92 8.38
N TYR A 241 15.64 -10.42 9.32
CA TYR A 241 16.03 -10.26 10.74
C TYR A 241 16.07 -11.56 11.55
N ASN A 242 15.43 -12.63 11.06
CA ASN A 242 15.28 -13.88 11.80
C ASN A 242 15.97 -15.06 11.12
N ASN A 243 16.80 -14.82 10.11
CA ASN A 243 17.50 -15.86 9.37
C ASN A 243 18.65 -16.44 10.20
N GLN A 244 18.88 -17.75 10.06
CA GLN A 244 20.00 -18.46 10.68
C GLN A 244 21.07 -18.90 9.66
N SER A 245 20.85 -18.63 8.37
CA SER A 245 21.85 -18.87 7.32
C SER A 245 23.10 -18.03 7.56
N THR A 246 24.27 -18.64 7.41
CA THR A 246 25.56 -17.97 7.55
C THR A 246 25.67 -16.78 6.59
N VAL A 247 25.24 -16.94 5.34
CA VAL A 247 25.31 -15.88 4.32
C VAL A 247 24.49 -14.65 4.73
N VAL A 248 23.22 -14.86 5.08
CA VAL A 248 22.31 -13.76 5.47
C VAL A 248 22.78 -13.11 6.76
N THR A 249 23.29 -13.90 7.71
CA THR A 249 23.85 -13.38 8.97
C THR A 249 25.10 -12.52 8.72
N THR A 250 25.96 -12.92 7.78
CA THR A 250 27.14 -12.14 7.38
C THR A 250 26.74 -10.82 6.74
N ILE A 251 25.78 -10.83 5.81
CA ILE A 251 25.23 -9.61 5.18
C ILE A 251 24.64 -8.69 6.24
N TYR A 252 23.81 -9.22 7.14
CA TYR A 252 23.22 -8.45 8.24
C TYR A 252 24.28 -7.82 9.15
N LYS A 253 25.32 -8.57 9.54
CA LYS A 253 26.46 -8.04 10.31
C LYS A 253 27.20 -6.95 9.56
N ALA A 254 27.39 -7.09 8.24
CA ALA A 254 27.98 -6.06 7.41
C ALA A 254 27.13 -4.79 7.42
N PHE A 255 25.81 -4.91 7.25
CA PHE A 255 24.88 -3.77 7.31
C PHE A 255 24.95 -3.05 8.66
N LYS A 256 25.07 -3.78 9.78
CA LYS A 256 25.27 -3.16 11.10
C LYS A 256 26.59 -2.40 11.23
N LYS A 257 27.66 -2.83 10.54
CA LYS A 257 28.94 -2.10 10.54
C LYS A 257 28.81 -0.78 9.78
N ILE A 258 28.13 -0.80 8.63
CA ILE A 258 27.92 0.38 7.77
C ILE A 258 26.61 1.14 8.06
N TYR A 259 26.04 1.00 9.27
CA TYR A 259 24.74 1.60 9.61
C TYR A 259 24.67 3.12 9.42
N ILE A 260 25.81 3.82 9.49
CA ILE A 260 25.92 5.27 9.25
C ILE A 260 25.55 5.61 7.80
N VAL A 261 25.92 4.76 6.83
CA VAL A 261 25.56 4.95 5.42
C VAL A 261 24.03 4.88 5.26
N PHE A 262 23.39 3.93 5.94
CA PHE A 262 21.92 3.84 5.96
C PHE A 262 21.27 5.05 6.64
N LEU A 263 21.87 5.60 7.69
CA LEU A 263 21.39 6.82 8.34
C LEU A 263 21.49 8.03 7.42
N ILE A 264 22.63 8.22 6.74
CA ILE A 264 22.82 9.30 5.77
C ILE A 264 21.79 9.15 4.63
N GLY A 265 21.63 7.95 4.08
CA GLY A 265 20.63 7.68 3.06
C GLY A 265 19.20 7.97 3.52
N LEU A 266 18.87 7.64 4.77
CA LEU A 266 17.56 7.96 5.35
C LEU A 266 17.35 9.47 5.46
N LEU A 267 18.37 10.22 5.90
CA LEU A 267 18.29 11.68 5.98
C LEU A 267 18.12 12.31 4.59
N ILE A 268 18.79 11.79 3.56
CA ILE A 268 18.63 12.24 2.17
C ILE A 268 17.19 12.02 1.70
N ILE A 269 16.64 10.81 1.88
CA ILE A 269 15.26 10.50 1.49
C ILE A 269 14.28 11.44 2.21
N MET A 270 14.44 11.62 3.52
CA MET A 270 13.57 12.50 4.31
C MET A 270 13.72 13.97 3.90
N GLY A 271 14.92 14.42 3.53
CA GLY A 271 15.19 15.75 3.01
C GLY A 271 14.48 16.02 1.68
N ILE A 272 14.64 15.12 0.70
CA ILE A 272 13.99 15.21 -0.61
C ILE A 272 12.46 15.21 -0.46
N MET A 273 11.94 14.33 0.41
CA MET A 273 10.52 14.27 0.71
C MET A 273 9.99 15.55 1.37
N GLY A 274 10.73 16.10 2.32
CA GLY A 274 10.39 17.35 2.99
C GLY A 274 10.38 18.53 2.02
N ASP A 275 11.38 18.62 1.15
CA ASP A 275 11.47 19.64 0.11
C ASP A 275 10.31 19.54 -0.90
N SER A 276 10.04 18.33 -1.41
CA SER A 276 8.91 18.08 -2.31
C SER A 276 7.58 18.51 -1.70
N TYR A 277 7.36 18.20 -0.43
CA TYR A 277 6.15 18.58 0.30
C TYR A 277 6.04 20.10 0.50
N TYR A 278 7.17 20.75 0.81
CA TYR A 278 7.21 22.20 0.98
C TYR A 278 6.98 22.95 -0.33
N SER A 279 7.60 22.50 -1.42
CA SER A 279 7.38 23.04 -2.77
C SER A 279 5.91 22.92 -3.19
N LEU A 280 5.29 21.78 -2.89
CA LEU A 280 3.87 21.59 -3.11
C LEU A 280 2.99 22.52 -2.26
N TYR A 281 3.33 22.67 -0.98
CA TYR A 281 2.61 23.58 -0.10
C TYR A 281 2.63 25.02 -0.64
N LYS A 282 3.81 25.50 -1.06
CA LYS A 282 3.98 26.81 -1.70
C LYS A 282 3.15 26.95 -2.96
N PHE A 283 3.19 25.95 -3.85
CA PHE A 283 2.38 25.94 -5.05
C PHE A 283 0.88 26.02 -4.73
N ASN A 284 0.41 25.25 -3.75
CA ASN A 284 -0.99 25.29 -3.35
C ASN A 284 -1.39 26.65 -2.77
N GLN A 285 -0.51 27.30 -1.99
CA GLN A 285 -0.77 28.67 -1.51
C GLN A 285 -0.88 29.66 -2.67
N HIS A 286 0.08 29.64 -3.59
CA HIS A 286 0.05 30.52 -4.77
C HIS A 286 -1.22 30.31 -5.61
N ARG A 287 -1.63 29.05 -5.80
CA ARG A 287 -2.89 28.73 -6.48
C ARG A 287 -4.12 29.31 -5.76
N GLN A 288 -4.15 29.29 -4.42
CA GLN A 288 -5.25 29.90 -3.67
C GLN A 288 -5.28 31.43 -3.82
N GLU A 289 -4.12 32.07 -3.92
CA GLU A 289 -4.03 33.52 -4.20
C GLU A 289 -4.61 33.86 -5.57
N ILE A 290 -4.26 33.09 -6.62
CA ILE A 290 -4.80 33.26 -7.98
C ILE A 290 -6.33 33.10 -8.00
N ILE A 291 -6.86 32.11 -7.27
CA ILE A 291 -8.30 31.87 -7.16
C ILE A 291 -9.00 33.06 -6.48
N ALA A 292 -8.45 33.53 -5.35
CA ALA A 292 -9.01 34.65 -4.60
C ALA A 292 -8.99 35.95 -5.43
N GLU A 293 -7.88 36.22 -6.12
CA GLU A 293 -7.75 37.36 -7.01
C GLU A 293 -8.75 37.29 -8.18
N SER A 294 -8.89 36.12 -8.81
CA SER A 294 -9.84 35.91 -9.90
C SER A 294 -11.28 36.14 -9.48
N HIS A 295 -11.67 35.72 -8.27
CA HIS A 295 -12.97 36.05 -7.69
C HIS A 295 -13.14 37.56 -7.46
N SER A 296 -12.11 38.24 -6.92
CA SER A 296 -12.17 39.69 -6.69
C SER A 296 -12.37 40.48 -7.99
N ARG A 297 -11.79 39.99 -9.10
CA ARG A 297 -11.91 40.55 -10.45
C ARG A 297 -13.15 40.07 -11.21
N LYS A 298 -14.01 39.24 -10.59
CA LYS A 298 -15.20 38.61 -11.20
C LYS A 298 -14.89 37.84 -12.49
N ILE A 299 -13.72 37.21 -12.55
CA ILE A 299 -13.34 36.35 -13.68
C ILE A 299 -14.10 35.03 -13.57
N GLU A 300 -14.90 34.72 -14.59
CA GLU A 300 -15.71 33.49 -14.60
C GLU A 300 -14.97 32.29 -15.23
N ASN A 301 -13.96 32.54 -16.07
CA ASN A 301 -13.14 31.52 -16.74
C ASN A 301 -11.68 31.73 -16.37
N ILE A 302 -11.08 30.78 -15.67
CA ILE A 302 -9.76 30.94 -15.06
C ILE A 302 -8.73 29.99 -15.69
N THR A 303 -7.51 30.49 -15.84
CA THR A 303 -6.33 29.70 -16.15
C THR A 303 -5.52 29.52 -14.88
N ILE A 304 -5.07 28.30 -14.60
CA ILE A 304 -4.33 27.95 -13.39
C ILE A 304 -3.00 27.31 -13.80
N PRO A 305 -1.88 27.68 -13.14
CA PRO A 305 -0.60 27.04 -13.42
C PRO A 305 -0.66 25.54 -13.13
N ILE A 306 0.09 24.76 -13.91
CA ILE A 306 0.29 23.34 -13.61
C ILE A 306 1.47 23.23 -12.63
N PHE A 307 1.36 22.32 -11.66
CA PHE A 307 2.52 21.97 -10.85
C PHE A 307 3.41 21.02 -11.65
N GLU A 308 4.44 21.57 -12.27
CA GLU A 308 5.50 20.77 -12.87
C GLU A 308 6.50 20.36 -11.79
N LEU A 309 6.53 19.07 -11.46
CA LEU A 309 7.63 18.48 -10.72
C LEU A 309 8.79 18.29 -11.72
N HIS A 310 9.74 19.23 -11.76
CA HIS A 310 10.94 19.08 -12.59
C HIS A 310 11.75 17.84 -12.15
N GLY A 311 11.80 16.82 -13.03
CA GLY A 311 12.83 15.77 -13.13
C GLY A 311 13.03 14.83 -11.93
N GLU A 312 13.52 15.34 -10.80
CA GLU A 312 14.10 14.51 -9.73
C GLU A 312 13.08 13.87 -8.79
N THR A 313 11.82 14.32 -8.82
CA THR A 313 10.78 13.94 -7.85
C THR A 313 9.66 13.07 -8.42
N GLU A 314 9.58 12.98 -9.76
CA GLU A 314 8.71 12.05 -10.50
C GLU A 314 8.87 10.56 -10.05
N PRO A 315 10.10 10.07 -9.74
CA PRO A 315 10.33 8.71 -9.24
C PRO A 315 9.73 8.42 -7.86
N TYR A 316 9.36 9.46 -7.10
CA TYR A 316 8.80 9.31 -5.75
C TYR A 316 7.27 9.23 -5.74
N GLY A 317 6.66 9.05 -6.91
CA GLY A 317 5.22 8.76 -7.09
C GLY A 317 4.28 9.83 -6.53
N ILE A 318 4.77 11.07 -6.42
CA ILE A 318 3.95 12.25 -6.10
C ILE A 318 3.26 12.66 -7.40
N THR A 319 2.06 12.14 -7.63
CA THR A 319 1.27 12.46 -8.82
C THR A 319 0.24 13.53 -8.50
N PHE A 320 0.24 14.60 -9.29
CA PHE A 320 -0.83 15.58 -9.32
C PHE A 320 -1.76 15.24 -10.47
N GLU A 321 -3.02 14.93 -10.15
CA GLU A 321 -4.06 15.01 -11.17
C GLU A 321 -4.25 16.50 -11.47
N ALA A 322 -3.50 16.96 -12.46
CA ALA A 322 -3.44 18.36 -12.83
C ALA A 322 -4.72 18.77 -13.59
N ILE A 323 -5.03 20.06 -13.50
CA ILE A 323 -5.90 20.73 -14.44
C ILE A 323 -5.28 20.56 -15.83
N THR A 324 -6.09 20.15 -16.81
CA THR A 324 -5.62 19.94 -18.19
C THR A 324 -6.01 21.11 -19.09
N CYS A 325 -5.53 21.13 -20.32
CA CYS A 325 -5.96 22.09 -21.35
C CYS A 325 -7.40 21.89 -21.81
N ASP A 326 -7.96 20.71 -21.59
CA ASP A 326 -9.34 20.39 -21.93
C ASP A 326 -10.28 20.79 -20.79
N SER A 327 -10.98 21.92 -20.95
CA SER A 327 -12.01 22.38 -20.02
C SER A 327 -13.18 21.40 -19.85
N SER A 328 -13.36 20.46 -20.78
CA SER A 328 -14.40 19.44 -20.70
C SER A 328 -14.02 18.23 -19.83
N ASN A 329 -12.74 18.13 -19.44
CA ASN A 329 -12.21 17.09 -18.57
C ASN A 329 -12.94 17.07 -17.22
N VAL A 330 -13.20 15.88 -16.70
CA VAL A 330 -13.95 15.66 -15.44
C VAL A 330 -13.27 16.37 -14.26
N ASN A 331 -11.94 16.36 -14.21
CA ASN A 331 -11.19 17.01 -13.12
C ASN A 331 -11.31 18.53 -13.19
N ASN A 332 -11.24 19.12 -14.39
CA ASN A 332 -11.43 20.56 -14.58
C ASN A 332 -12.86 20.98 -14.22
N LYS A 333 -13.86 20.21 -14.61
CA LYS A 333 -15.28 20.45 -14.24
C LYS A 333 -15.49 20.37 -12.73
N ALA A 334 -14.95 19.34 -12.08
CA ALA A 334 -15.06 19.18 -10.64
C ALA A 334 -14.39 20.35 -9.88
N PHE A 335 -13.22 20.79 -10.36
CA PHE A 335 -12.53 21.95 -9.81
C PHE A 335 -13.34 23.24 -10.00
N ALA A 336 -13.82 23.49 -11.23
CA ALA A 336 -14.64 24.65 -11.55
C ALA A 336 -15.89 24.72 -10.67
N ALA A 337 -16.59 23.59 -10.52
CA ALA A 337 -17.76 23.50 -9.66
C ALA A 337 -17.44 23.73 -8.17
N PHE A 338 -16.33 23.19 -7.67
CA PHE A 338 -15.94 23.33 -6.26
C PHE A 338 -15.60 24.78 -5.91
N TYR A 339 -14.89 25.49 -6.78
CA TYR A 339 -14.49 26.89 -6.54
C TYR A 339 -15.46 27.93 -7.14
N GLY A 340 -16.49 27.53 -7.89
CA GLY A 340 -17.50 28.44 -8.43
C GLY A 340 -17.10 29.18 -9.71
N PHE A 341 -16.27 28.56 -10.55
CA PHE A 341 -15.93 29.05 -11.90
C PHE A 341 -16.83 28.39 -12.98
N LYS A 342 -17.00 29.07 -14.12
CA LYS A 342 -17.69 28.48 -15.30
C LYS A 342 -16.80 27.48 -16.02
N THR A 343 -15.54 27.85 -16.26
CA THR A 343 -14.53 26.95 -16.84
C THR A 343 -13.16 27.17 -16.24
N VAL A 344 -12.35 26.12 -16.25
CA VAL A 344 -10.96 26.12 -15.75
C VAL A 344 -10.09 25.42 -16.78
N LYS A 345 -8.92 26.00 -17.09
CA LYS A 345 -7.88 25.41 -17.95
C LYS A 345 -6.49 25.60 -17.35
N ALA A 346 -5.53 24.83 -17.83
CA ALA A 346 -4.13 25.05 -17.53
C ALA A 346 -3.59 26.31 -18.22
N GLU A 347 -2.54 26.89 -17.66
CA GLU A 347 -1.90 28.13 -18.17
C GLU A 347 -1.05 27.88 -19.43
N ASP A 348 -0.47 26.69 -19.60
CA ASP A 348 0.34 26.30 -20.76
C ASP A 348 -0.46 25.48 -21.80
N CYS A 349 -1.49 26.13 -22.34
CA CYS A 349 -2.30 25.70 -23.46
C CYS A 349 -2.29 26.79 -24.55
#